data_AF-A0A803PY65-F1
#
_entry.id   AF-A0A803PY65-F1
#
_cell.length_a   1.000
_cell.length_b   1.000
_cell.length_c   1.000
_cell.angle_alpha   90.00
_cell.angle_beta   90.00
_cell.angle_gamma   90.00
#
_symmetry.space_group_name_H-M   'P 1'
#
loop_
_entity.id
_entity.type
_entity.pdbx_description
1 polymer ?
#
loop_
_entity_poly.entity_id
_entity_poly.type
_entity_poly.pdbx_seq_one_letter_code
_entity_poly.pdbx_strand_id
1 'polypeptide(L)'
;MAGEGSAITEEEITLTVKWSGKEYTVRLCADDSVSELKRRISQLTNVLPKRQKLLYPKLLASKLADDSVLLSQLPLKSSLKMTMIGTVEDEIIVDQVESPEIVDDFELGQDEAVDIKDNEVNKQKLRRRVDQYKIDLRNPCREGKKLLVLDIDYTLFDHRSTAENPLQLMRPYLHEFLTAAYAEYDIMIWSATSMKWVELKMGQLGVLNNPNYKITALLDHLAMITVQSDSRGIFDCKPLGLIWAHFPEFYSSKNTIMFDDLRRNFVMNPQNGLTIKPFKRAHSSRESDQELVRLTEYLLAIAELDDLSTLDHSKWQYFNEDGVKRRRHA
;
A
#
# COMPACT_ATOMS: atom_id res chain seq x y z
N MET A 1 26.70 -32.65 16.39
CA MET A 1 25.71 -32.77 15.30
C MET A 1 25.09 -31.41 15.14
N ALA A 2 25.59 -30.63 14.17
CA ALA A 2 25.02 -29.34 13.81
C ALA A 2 23.85 -29.63 12.85
N GLY A 3 22.66 -29.14 13.17
CA GLY A 3 21.50 -29.25 12.29
C GLY A 3 21.71 -28.36 11.06
N GLU A 4 21.74 -28.99 9.90
CA GLU A 4 21.69 -28.32 8.61
C GLU A 4 20.33 -27.61 8.51
N GLY A 5 20.33 -26.28 8.54
CA GLY A 5 19.21 -25.49 8.09
C GLY A 5 19.03 -25.76 6.60
N SER A 6 17.93 -26.41 6.23
CA SER A 6 17.50 -26.56 4.84
C SER A 6 17.38 -25.16 4.21
N ALA A 7 18.37 -24.78 3.40
CA ALA A 7 18.24 -23.65 2.52
C ALA A 7 17.06 -23.94 1.58
N ILE A 8 15.98 -23.17 1.71
CA ILE A 8 14.87 -23.19 0.76
C ILE A 8 15.48 -22.75 -0.58
N THR A 9 15.77 -23.71 -1.45
CA THR A 9 16.27 -23.42 -2.78
C THR A 9 15.16 -22.73 -3.56
N GLU A 10 15.33 -21.44 -3.81
CA GLU A 10 14.44 -20.61 -4.61
C GLU A 10 14.36 -21.17 -6.03
N GLU A 11 13.30 -21.91 -6.34
CA GLU A 11 13.06 -22.35 -7.72
C GLU A 11 12.62 -21.13 -8.54
N GLU A 12 13.59 -20.51 -9.22
CA GLU A 12 13.33 -19.40 -10.12
C GLU A 12 12.58 -19.87 -11.38
N ILE A 13 11.45 -19.23 -11.64
CA ILE A 13 10.63 -19.45 -12.83
C ILE A 13 10.86 -18.28 -13.79
N THR A 14 11.39 -18.58 -14.97
CA THR A 14 11.50 -17.62 -16.09
C THR A 14 10.41 -17.89 -17.11
N LEU A 15 9.58 -16.88 -17.39
CA LEU A 15 8.46 -16.93 -18.33
C LEU A 15 8.65 -15.88 -19.43
N THR A 16 8.19 -16.19 -20.63
CA THR A 16 8.09 -15.21 -21.73
C THR A 16 6.63 -14.89 -21.99
N VAL A 17 6.28 -13.61 -21.91
CA VAL A 17 4.93 -13.10 -22.12
C VAL A 17 4.89 -12.33 -23.43
N LYS A 18 4.07 -12.79 -24.37
CA LYS A 18 3.83 -12.10 -25.65
C LYS A 18 2.63 -11.17 -25.52
N TRP A 19 2.82 -9.88 -25.75
CA TRP A 19 1.77 -8.88 -25.75
C TRP A 19 2.03 -7.81 -26.81
N SER A 20 0.98 -7.42 -27.56
CA SER A 20 1.03 -6.42 -28.63
C SER A 20 2.21 -6.62 -29.61
N GLY A 21 2.42 -7.87 -30.03
CA GLY A 21 3.49 -8.24 -30.97
C GLY A 21 4.91 -8.28 -30.40
N LYS A 22 5.12 -7.88 -29.14
CA LYS A 22 6.42 -7.90 -28.44
C LYS A 22 6.50 -9.07 -27.43
N GLU A 23 7.72 -9.53 -27.14
CA GLU A 23 7.99 -10.53 -26.11
C GLU A 23 8.67 -9.89 -24.89
N TYR A 24 8.18 -10.21 -23.69
CA TYR A 24 8.67 -9.70 -22.41
C TYR A 24 9.12 -10.89 -21.55
N THR A 25 10.31 -10.81 -20.97
CA THR A 25 10.82 -11.86 -20.07
C THR A 25 10.52 -11.47 -18.63
N VAL A 26 9.83 -12.36 -17.91
CA VAL A 26 9.45 -12.18 -16.51
C VAL A 26 10.13 -13.26 -15.66
N ARG A 27 10.78 -12.86 -14.58
CA ARG A 27 11.44 -13.75 -13.61
C ARG A 27 10.76 -13.64 -12.26
N LEU A 28 10.38 -14.78 -11.70
CA LEU A 28 9.58 -14.94 -10.49
C LEU A 28 10.10 -16.13 -9.69
N CYS A 29 9.66 -16.27 -8.46
CA CYS A 29 9.92 -17.44 -7.62
C CYS A 29 8.66 -18.34 -7.58
N ALA A 30 8.83 -19.62 -7.31
CA ALA A 30 7.72 -20.58 -7.29
C ALA A 30 6.65 -20.32 -6.19
N ASP A 31 7.02 -19.59 -5.14
CA ASP A 31 6.17 -19.09 -4.05
C ASP A 31 5.50 -17.74 -4.34
N ASP A 32 5.76 -17.15 -5.52
CA ASP A 32 5.00 -16.02 -6.01
C ASP A 32 3.62 -16.49 -6.50
N SER A 33 2.65 -15.58 -6.44
CA SER A 33 1.28 -15.79 -6.90
C SER A 33 1.11 -15.37 -8.36
N VAL A 34 -0.04 -15.74 -8.93
CA VAL A 34 -0.51 -15.16 -10.20
C VAL A 34 -0.63 -13.64 -10.12
N SER A 35 -1.03 -13.08 -8.97
CA SER A 35 -1.06 -11.62 -8.79
C SER A 35 0.32 -10.97 -8.96
N GLU A 36 1.37 -11.58 -8.42
CA GLU A 36 2.74 -11.07 -8.58
C GLU A 36 3.24 -11.22 -10.03
N LEU A 37 2.93 -12.33 -10.71
CA LEU A 37 3.17 -12.47 -12.15
C LEU A 37 2.52 -11.31 -12.93
N LYS A 38 1.25 -11.02 -12.66
CA LYS A 38 0.54 -9.92 -13.31
C LYS A 38 1.16 -8.56 -12.97
N ARG A 39 1.63 -8.36 -11.73
CA ARG A 39 2.32 -7.12 -11.33
C ARG A 39 3.63 -6.93 -12.11
N ARG A 40 4.43 -7.98 -12.29
CA ARG A 40 5.66 -7.92 -13.10
C ARG A 40 5.39 -7.67 -14.57
N ILE A 41 4.33 -8.27 -15.13
CA ILE A 41 3.90 -7.95 -16.49
C ILE A 41 3.50 -6.48 -16.57
N SER A 42 2.81 -5.95 -15.55
CA SER A 42 2.40 -4.54 -15.50
C SER A 42 3.60 -3.60 -15.55
N GLN A 43 4.65 -3.88 -14.78
CA GLN A 43 5.90 -3.09 -14.81
C GLN A 43 6.54 -3.02 -16.20
N LEU A 44 6.43 -4.08 -17.00
CA LEU A 44 7.03 -4.16 -18.33
C LEU A 44 6.13 -3.62 -19.45
N THR A 45 4.82 -3.57 -19.24
CA THR A 45 3.82 -3.31 -20.29
C THR A 45 2.92 -2.12 -20.04
N ASN A 46 2.87 -1.59 -18.82
CA ASN A 46 1.91 -0.59 -18.34
C ASN A 46 0.43 -1.02 -18.42
N VAL A 47 0.16 -2.32 -18.63
CA VAL A 47 -1.18 -2.91 -18.54
C VAL A 47 -1.45 -3.27 -17.08
N LEU A 48 -2.51 -2.76 -16.45
CA LEU A 48 -2.81 -3.08 -15.05
C LEU A 48 -3.13 -4.57 -14.84
N PRO A 49 -2.77 -5.16 -13.67
CA PRO A 49 -3.05 -6.56 -13.37
C PRO A 49 -4.48 -7.00 -13.67
N LYS A 50 -5.48 -6.20 -13.26
CA LYS A 50 -6.90 -6.49 -13.51
C LYS A 50 -7.33 -6.50 -14.98
N ARG A 51 -6.53 -5.92 -15.87
CA ARG A 51 -6.77 -5.89 -17.32
C ARG A 51 -5.95 -6.93 -18.09
N GLN A 52 -5.15 -7.73 -17.38
CA GLN A 52 -4.34 -8.76 -18.01
C GLN A 52 -5.09 -10.08 -18.06
N LYS A 53 -5.39 -10.53 -19.27
CA LYS A 53 -5.89 -11.87 -19.54
C LYS A 53 -4.73 -12.74 -20.04
N LEU A 54 -4.23 -13.60 -19.16
CA LEU A 54 -3.15 -14.55 -19.46
C LEU A 54 -3.71 -15.80 -20.12
N LEU A 55 -3.09 -16.23 -21.22
CA LEU A 55 -3.50 -17.36 -22.03
C LEU A 55 -2.33 -18.32 -22.24
N TYR A 56 -2.51 -19.57 -21.85
CA TYR A 56 -1.57 -20.65 -22.10
C TYR A 56 -2.31 -21.95 -22.43
N PRO A 57 -2.09 -22.58 -23.62
CA PRO A 57 -2.94 -23.69 -24.10
C PRO A 57 -3.03 -24.92 -23.19
N LYS A 58 -2.03 -25.17 -22.34
CA LYS A 58 -1.99 -26.35 -21.47
C LYS A 58 -2.58 -26.10 -20.08
N LEU A 59 -3.18 -24.93 -19.86
CA LEU A 59 -3.63 -24.49 -18.54
C LEU A 59 -4.97 -23.78 -18.68
N LEU A 60 -5.92 -24.13 -17.80
CA LEU A 60 -7.24 -23.52 -17.82
C LEU A 60 -7.13 -22.03 -17.52
N ALA A 61 -7.76 -21.19 -18.36
CA ALA A 61 -7.74 -19.74 -18.18
C ALA A 61 -8.26 -19.29 -16.81
N SER A 62 -9.16 -20.07 -16.20
CA SER A 62 -9.66 -19.81 -14.84
C SER A 62 -8.57 -19.86 -13.77
N LYS A 63 -7.59 -20.76 -13.89
CA LYS A 63 -6.45 -20.84 -12.94
C LYS A 63 -5.47 -19.68 -13.08
N LEU A 64 -5.33 -19.10 -14.28
CA LEU A 64 -4.52 -17.88 -14.49
C LEU A 64 -5.30 -16.59 -14.23
N ALA A 65 -6.62 -16.71 -14.05
CA ALA A 65 -7.47 -15.60 -13.64
C ALA A 65 -7.50 -15.45 -12.11
N ASP A 66 -7.32 -16.55 -11.37
CA ASP A 66 -7.27 -16.57 -9.91
C ASP A 66 -5.92 -16.02 -9.40
N ASP A 67 -5.98 -14.82 -8.85
CA ASP A 67 -4.83 -14.07 -8.34
C ASP A 67 -4.19 -14.69 -7.10
N SER A 68 -4.91 -15.59 -6.42
CA SER A 68 -4.45 -16.26 -5.19
C SER A 68 -3.63 -17.53 -5.45
N VAL A 69 -3.63 -18.06 -6.69
CA VAL A 69 -2.92 -19.31 -7.01
C VAL A 69 -1.41 -19.07 -7.03
N LEU A 70 -0.65 -19.93 -6.35
CA LEU A 70 0.82 -19.92 -6.40
C LEU A 70 1.34 -20.49 -7.72
N LEU A 71 2.45 -19.94 -8.22
CA LEU A 71 3.07 -20.40 -9.46
C LEU A 71 3.54 -21.85 -9.37
N SER A 72 3.99 -22.30 -8.20
CA SER A 72 4.32 -23.71 -7.90
C SER A 72 3.16 -24.69 -8.08
N GLN A 73 1.91 -24.23 -7.97
CA GLN A 73 0.72 -25.06 -8.17
C GLN A 73 0.31 -25.17 -9.64
N LEU A 74 0.96 -24.40 -10.51
CA LEU A 74 0.72 -24.39 -11.94
C LEU A 74 1.78 -25.26 -12.64
N PRO A 75 1.41 -26.07 -13.65
CA PRO A 75 2.38 -26.84 -14.44
C PRO A 75 3.16 -25.94 -15.41
N LEU A 76 3.86 -24.94 -14.87
CA LEU A 76 4.75 -24.03 -15.59
C LEU A 76 6.12 -24.68 -15.71
N LYS A 77 6.59 -24.86 -16.95
CA LYS A 77 7.99 -25.25 -17.20
C LYS A 77 8.84 -23.98 -17.33
N SER A 78 10.12 -24.06 -16.97
CA SER A 78 11.06 -22.98 -17.24
C SER A 78 11.10 -22.66 -18.75
N SER A 79 11.17 -21.37 -19.09
CA SER A 79 11.16 -20.86 -20.48
C SER A 79 9.82 -21.02 -21.23
N LEU A 80 8.71 -21.12 -20.50
CA LEU A 80 7.37 -21.16 -21.08
C LEU A 80 6.99 -19.84 -21.76
N LYS A 81 6.41 -19.93 -22.96
CA LYS A 81 5.82 -18.80 -23.69
C LYS A 81 4.30 -18.75 -23.48
N MET A 82 3.79 -17.66 -22.95
CA MET A 82 2.36 -17.37 -22.80
C MET A 82 1.97 -16.11 -23.56
N THR A 83 0.68 -16.00 -23.91
CA THR A 83 0.14 -14.80 -24.54
C THR A 83 -0.65 -14.00 -23.50
N MET A 84 -0.45 -12.68 -23.46
CA MET A 84 -1.27 -11.78 -22.66
C MET A 84 -2.11 -10.90 -23.58
N ILE A 85 -3.38 -10.74 -23.25
CA ILE A 85 -4.28 -9.75 -23.84
C ILE A 85 -4.58 -8.70 -22.78
N GLY A 86 -4.45 -7.42 -23.14
CA GLY A 86 -4.75 -6.30 -22.25
C GLY A 86 -4.48 -4.97 -22.93
N THR A 87 -4.98 -3.89 -22.33
CA THR A 87 -4.90 -2.52 -22.84
C THR A 87 -4.21 -1.64 -21.78
N VAL A 88 -3.35 -0.72 -22.22
CA VAL A 88 -2.64 0.21 -21.34
C VAL A 88 -3.58 1.30 -20.83
N GLU A 89 -3.32 1.84 -19.64
CA GLU A 89 -4.18 2.87 -19.03
C GLU A 89 -4.22 4.19 -19.80
N ASP A 90 -3.21 4.49 -20.63
CA ASP A 90 -3.16 5.72 -21.43
C ASP A 90 -4.15 5.75 -22.59
N GLU A 91 -4.64 4.58 -22.99
CA GLU A 91 -5.69 4.47 -24.01
C GLU A 91 -7.10 4.51 -23.39
N ILE A 92 -7.22 4.71 -22.08
CA ILE A 92 -8.48 4.62 -21.33
C ILE A 92 -8.88 5.99 -20.81
N ILE A 93 -10.09 6.42 -21.19
CA ILE A 93 -10.63 7.76 -20.91
C ILE A 93 -11.57 7.76 -19.68
N VAL A 94 -12.02 6.59 -19.21
CA VAL A 94 -13.07 6.47 -18.19
C VAL A 94 -12.49 6.16 -16.80
N ASP A 95 -12.94 6.93 -15.80
CA ASP A 95 -12.61 6.78 -14.38
C ASP A 95 -13.10 5.44 -13.83
N GLN A 96 -12.26 4.79 -13.01
CA GLN A 96 -12.48 3.42 -12.56
C GLN A 96 -13.36 3.41 -11.31
N VAL A 97 -14.67 3.61 -11.49
CA VAL A 97 -15.67 3.50 -10.42
C VAL A 97 -15.84 2.04 -9.91
N GLU A 98 -15.26 1.07 -10.63
CA GLU A 98 -15.54 -0.37 -10.50
C GLU A 98 -14.36 -1.21 -9.95
N SER A 99 -13.69 -0.79 -8.89
CA SER A 99 -13.09 -1.80 -8.00
C SER A 99 -14.24 -2.39 -7.18
N PRO A 100 -14.38 -3.68 -6.89
CA PRO A 100 -15.36 -4.15 -5.90
C PRO A 100 -15.10 -3.46 -4.54
N GLU A 101 -16.12 -3.21 -3.72
CA GLU A 101 -15.85 -2.89 -2.31
C GLU A 101 -15.08 -4.08 -1.74
N ILE A 102 -13.80 -3.91 -1.41
CA ILE A 102 -13.12 -4.88 -0.56
C ILE A 102 -13.59 -4.55 0.85
N VAL A 103 -14.83 -4.95 1.16
CA VAL A 103 -15.32 -5.02 2.53
C VAL A 103 -14.47 -6.10 3.19
N ASP A 104 -13.59 -5.69 4.09
CA ASP A 104 -12.87 -6.65 4.93
C ASP A 104 -13.85 -7.10 6.00
N ASP A 105 -14.58 -8.18 5.74
CA ASP A 105 -15.62 -8.72 6.63
C ASP A 105 -15.05 -9.41 7.89
N PHE A 106 -13.72 -9.42 8.07
CA PHE A 106 -13.09 -9.96 9.27
C PHE A 106 -11.92 -9.07 9.67
N GLU A 107 -11.92 -8.47 10.86
CA GLU A 107 -10.70 -7.81 11.36
C GLU A 107 -9.61 -8.86 11.61
N LEU A 108 -8.41 -8.68 11.04
CA LEU A 108 -7.25 -9.54 11.35
C LEU A 108 -7.06 -9.58 12.88
N GLY A 109 -6.80 -10.75 13.47
CA GLY A 109 -6.38 -10.81 14.87
C GLY A 109 -5.03 -10.09 15.07
N GLN A 110 -4.68 -9.69 16.29
CA GLN A 110 -3.33 -9.18 16.56
C GLN A 110 -2.28 -10.28 16.36
N ASP A 111 -2.59 -11.51 16.79
CA ASP A 111 -1.71 -12.67 16.65
C ASP A 111 -1.48 -13.04 15.16
N GLU A 112 -2.56 -13.03 14.35
CA GLU A 112 -2.46 -13.32 12.91
C GLU A 112 -1.54 -12.31 12.18
N ALA A 113 -1.55 -11.04 12.56
CA ALA A 113 -0.67 -10.04 11.97
C ALA A 113 0.81 -10.25 12.36
N VAL A 114 1.08 -10.77 13.57
CA VAL A 114 2.45 -11.10 14.01
C VAL A 114 2.98 -12.26 13.19
N ASP A 115 2.20 -13.32 13.00
CA ASP A 115 2.59 -14.49 12.20
C ASP A 115 2.92 -14.11 10.76
N ILE A 116 2.11 -13.26 10.12
CA ILE A 116 2.33 -12.79 8.75
C ILE A 116 3.61 -11.96 8.64
N LYS A 117 3.83 -11.04 9.58
CA LYS A 117 5.01 -10.17 9.61
C LYS A 117 6.29 -10.96 9.81
N ASP A 118 6.26 -11.97 10.69
CA ASP A 118 7.44 -12.75 11.05
C ASP A 118 7.73 -13.91 10.10
N ASN A 119 6.81 -14.21 9.18
CA ASN A 119 6.99 -15.16 8.10
C ASN A 119 8.18 -14.79 7.18
N GLU A 120 9.15 -15.70 7.05
CA GLU A 120 10.36 -15.46 6.26
C GLU A 120 10.11 -15.30 4.76
N VAL A 121 9.08 -15.95 4.20
CA VAL A 121 8.70 -15.79 2.78
C VAL A 121 8.21 -14.36 2.52
N ASN A 122 7.40 -13.81 3.42
CA ASN A 122 6.92 -12.43 3.31
C ASN A 122 8.07 -11.42 3.47
N LYS A 123 9.04 -11.68 4.36
CA LYS A 123 10.25 -10.86 4.49
C LYS A 123 11.13 -10.93 3.24
N GLN A 124 11.28 -12.08 2.61
CA GLN A 124 12.01 -12.22 1.34
C GLN A 124 11.30 -11.44 0.22
N LYS A 125 9.97 -11.52 0.11
CA LYS A 125 9.18 -10.71 -0.82
C LYS A 125 9.42 -9.21 -0.62
N LEU A 126 9.48 -8.75 0.62
CA LEU A 126 9.84 -7.37 0.95
C LEU A 126 11.26 -7.01 0.47
N ARG A 127 12.27 -7.84 0.78
CA ARG A 127 13.67 -7.60 0.32
C ARG A 127 13.74 -7.48 -1.20
N ARG A 128 13.11 -8.43 -1.93
CA ARG A 128 13.02 -8.39 -3.39
C ARG A 128 12.36 -7.09 -3.88
N ARG A 129 11.31 -6.62 -3.20
CA ARG A 129 10.61 -5.38 -3.56
C ARG A 129 11.48 -4.14 -3.31
N VAL A 130 12.26 -4.11 -2.24
CA VAL A 130 13.24 -3.03 -1.95
C VAL A 130 14.25 -2.88 -3.08
N ASP A 131 14.75 -4.00 -3.61
CA ASP A 131 15.74 -3.94 -4.69
C ASP A 131 15.14 -3.41 -6.00
N GLN A 132 13.89 -3.77 -6.29
CA GLN A 132 13.23 -3.56 -7.58
C GLN A 132 12.46 -2.24 -7.69
N TYR A 133 11.81 -1.80 -6.61
CA TYR A 133 11.02 -0.58 -6.62
C TYR A 133 11.89 0.59 -6.15
N LYS A 134 11.91 1.68 -6.92
CA LYS A 134 12.60 2.91 -6.54
C LYS A 134 11.58 3.97 -6.19
N ILE A 135 11.79 4.62 -5.06
CA ILE A 135 10.92 5.70 -4.59
C ILE A 135 11.45 7.01 -5.17
N ASP A 136 10.66 7.63 -6.05
CA ASP A 136 10.98 8.94 -6.62
C ASP A 136 10.58 10.06 -5.64
N LEU A 137 11.58 10.77 -5.11
CA LEU A 137 11.36 11.91 -4.23
C LEU A 137 10.87 13.13 -5.03
N ARG A 138 9.70 13.64 -4.66
CA ARG A 138 9.19 14.94 -5.15
C ARG A 138 9.73 16.10 -4.33
N ASN A 139 9.93 15.87 -3.03
CA ASN A 139 10.51 16.82 -2.09
C ASN A 139 11.47 16.06 -1.16
N PRO A 140 12.54 16.70 -0.67
CA PRO A 140 13.52 16.02 0.18
C PRO A 140 12.91 15.59 1.52
N CYS A 141 13.43 14.51 2.08
CA CYS A 141 13.23 14.17 3.49
C CYS A 141 13.88 15.26 4.37
N ARG A 142 13.18 15.69 5.41
CA ARG A 142 13.60 16.78 6.31
C ARG A 142 14.15 16.18 7.60
N GLU A 143 15.32 16.68 8.01
CA GLU A 143 15.97 16.24 9.24
C GLU A 143 15.07 16.49 10.47
N GLY A 144 15.00 15.50 11.35
CA GLY A 144 14.22 15.55 12.59
C GLY A 144 12.70 15.38 12.42
N LYS A 145 12.18 15.30 11.20
CA LYS A 145 10.75 15.09 10.96
C LYS A 145 10.39 13.60 11.00
N LYS A 146 9.20 13.31 11.52
CA LYS A 146 8.61 11.95 11.53
C LYS A 146 8.03 11.63 10.15
N LEU A 147 7.53 10.43 9.93
CA LEU A 147 6.88 10.04 8.67
C LEU A 147 5.40 9.75 8.88
N LEU A 148 4.55 10.42 8.09
CA LEU A 148 3.14 10.13 7.93
C LEU A 148 2.90 9.52 6.54
N VAL A 149 2.43 8.28 6.51
CA VAL A 149 2.02 7.61 5.27
C VAL A 149 0.50 7.61 5.18
N LEU A 150 -0.06 8.10 4.08
CA LEU A 150 -1.51 8.21 3.89
C LEU A 150 -1.97 7.37 2.72
N ASP A 151 -2.98 6.53 2.96
CA ASP A 151 -3.83 6.03 1.89
C ASP A 151 -4.68 7.16 1.28
N ILE A 152 -5.33 6.89 0.14
CA ILE A 152 -6.16 7.85 -0.58
C ILE A 152 -7.65 7.52 -0.45
N ASP A 153 -8.05 6.34 -0.92
CA ASP A 153 -9.46 5.99 -1.14
C ASP A 153 -10.15 5.79 0.21
N TYR A 154 -11.23 6.53 0.48
CA TYR A 154 -11.89 6.59 1.81
C TYR A 154 -11.04 7.11 2.96
N THR A 155 -9.75 7.33 2.76
CA THR A 155 -8.88 8.01 3.73
C THR A 155 -8.96 9.53 3.55
N LEU A 156 -8.65 10.04 2.36
CA LEU A 156 -8.59 11.49 2.05
C LEU A 156 -9.78 11.97 1.22
N PHE A 157 -10.49 11.08 0.53
CA PHE A 157 -11.66 11.45 -0.28
C PHE A 157 -12.60 10.25 -0.53
N ASP A 158 -13.84 10.55 -0.93
CA ASP A 158 -14.82 9.56 -1.35
C ASP A 158 -14.64 9.23 -2.85
N HIS A 159 -14.01 8.09 -3.13
CA HIS A 159 -13.73 7.65 -4.51
C HIS A 159 -14.92 7.03 -5.24
N ARG A 160 -16.07 6.83 -4.56
CA ARG A 160 -17.24 6.13 -5.12
C ARG A 160 -18.39 7.04 -5.48
N SER A 161 -18.60 8.11 -4.71
CA SER A 161 -19.66 9.06 -5.05
C SER A 161 -19.32 9.78 -6.35
N THR A 162 -20.33 10.06 -7.16
CA THR A 162 -20.21 10.94 -8.30
C THR A 162 -20.35 12.39 -7.85
N ALA A 163 -19.60 13.28 -8.49
CA ALA A 163 -19.65 14.72 -8.24
C ALA A 163 -19.28 15.48 -9.51
N GLU A 164 -19.83 16.69 -9.67
CA GLU A 164 -19.46 17.59 -10.77
C GLU A 164 -18.07 18.20 -10.53
N ASN A 165 -17.69 18.39 -9.27
CA ASN A 165 -16.39 18.90 -8.86
C ASN A 165 -15.72 17.90 -7.91
N PRO A 166 -14.49 17.42 -8.20
CA PRO A 166 -13.74 16.51 -7.33
C PRO A 166 -13.60 17.00 -5.88
N LEU A 167 -13.59 18.32 -5.65
CA LEU A 167 -13.50 18.91 -4.31
C LEU A 167 -14.73 18.64 -3.43
N GLN A 168 -15.88 18.28 -4.03
CA GLN A 168 -17.06 17.85 -3.27
C GLN A 168 -16.86 16.47 -2.64
N LEU A 169 -15.95 15.66 -3.20
CA LEU A 169 -15.59 14.34 -2.70
C LEU A 169 -14.42 14.38 -1.71
N MET A 170 -13.74 15.52 -1.61
CA MET A 170 -12.64 15.73 -0.66
C MET A 170 -13.14 15.59 0.77
N ARG A 171 -12.43 14.82 1.59
CA ARG A 171 -12.73 14.70 3.01
C ARG A 171 -12.60 16.07 3.68
N PRO A 172 -13.54 16.49 4.55
CA PRO A 172 -13.44 17.74 5.28
C PRO A 172 -12.10 17.92 5.97
N TYR A 173 -11.59 19.16 5.97
CA TYR A 173 -10.35 19.56 6.64
C TYR A 173 -9.07 18.96 6.07
N LEU A 174 -9.09 18.41 4.85
CA LEU A 174 -7.92 17.77 4.24
C LEU A 174 -6.68 18.67 4.23
N HIS A 175 -6.81 19.91 3.77
CA HIS A 175 -5.66 20.81 3.63
C HIS A 175 -5.17 21.33 4.98
N GLU A 176 -6.07 21.60 5.91
CA GLU A 176 -5.78 21.99 7.28
C GLU A 176 -5.01 20.87 8.00
N PHE A 177 -5.49 19.63 7.88
CA PHE A 177 -4.84 18.43 8.40
C PHE A 177 -3.43 18.25 7.82
N LEU A 178 -3.28 18.30 6.50
CA LEU A 178 -1.96 18.13 5.87
C LEU A 178 -1.00 19.28 6.21
N THR A 179 -1.50 20.51 6.33
CA THR A 179 -0.70 21.67 6.75
C THR A 179 -0.18 21.48 8.17
N ALA A 180 -1.05 21.09 9.10
CA ALA A 180 -0.68 20.85 10.49
C ALA A 180 0.26 19.64 10.63
N ALA A 181 -0.05 18.52 9.97
CA ALA A 181 0.81 17.35 9.96
C ALA A 181 2.19 17.65 9.39
N TYR A 182 2.28 18.43 8.31
CA TYR A 182 3.55 18.78 7.68
C TYR A 182 4.50 19.56 8.60
N ALA A 183 3.98 20.22 9.63
CA ALA A 183 4.81 20.87 10.63
C ALA A 183 5.75 19.85 11.31
N GLU A 184 5.29 18.62 11.57
CA GLU A 184 6.06 17.60 12.31
C GLU A 184 6.40 16.32 11.52
N TYR A 185 5.72 16.10 10.39
CA TYR A 185 5.83 14.90 9.59
C TYR A 185 6.17 15.22 8.15
N ASP A 186 7.11 14.49 7.57
CA ASP A 186 7.15 14.27 6.14
C ASP A 186 5.98 13.39 5.72
N ILE A 187 5.41 13.69 4.54
CA ILE A 187 4.14 13.10 4.10
C ILE A 187 4.39 12.31 2.84
N MET A 188 4.09 11.02 2.87
CA MET A 188 4.07 10.16 1.69
C MET A 188 2.65 9.65 1.43
N ILE A 189 2.24 9.64 0.16
CA ILE A 189 0.94 9.11 -0.25
C ILE A 189 1.16 7.70 -0.81
N TRP A 190 0.42 6.71 -0.34
CA TRP A 190 0.54 5.33 -0.82
C TRP A 190 -0.83 4.73 -1.16
N SER A 191 -1.12 4.55 -2.45
CA SER A 191 -2.38 3.96 -2.94
C SER A 191 -2.18 2.56 -3.52
N ALA A 192 -3.24 1.75 -3.46
CA ALA A 192 -3.32 0.47 -4.17
C ALA A 192 -3.72 0.61 -5.66
N THR A 193 -3.71 1.84 -6.20
CA THR A 193 -3.95 2.13 -7.63
C THR A 193 -2.64 2.38 -8.39
N SER A 194 -2.69 2.72 -9.67
CA SER A 194 -1.49 3.06 -10.45
C SER A 194 -1.03 4.49 -10.22
N MET A 195 0.27 4.75 -10.42
CA MET A 195 0.83 6.10 -10.26
C MET A 195 0.05 7.18 -11.03
N LYS A 196 -0.41 6.88 -12.25
CA LYS A 196 -1.27 7.78 -13.04
C LYS A 196 -2.52 8.24 -12.27
N TRP A 197 -3.23 7.31 -11.63
CA TRP A 197 -4.42 7.62 -10.84
C TRP A 197 -4.07 8.36 -9.56
N VAL A 198 -2.98 7.99 -8.90
CA VAL A 198 -2.45 8.70 -7.73
C VAL A 198 -2.18 10.17 -8.06
N GLU A 199 -1.43 10.44 -9.12
CA GLU A 199 -1.10 11.80 -9.53
C GLU A 199 -2.33 12.60 -9.95
N LEU A 200 -3.24 11.98 -10.72
CA LEU A 200 -4.48 12.62 -11.15
C LEU A 200 -5.34 13.02 -9.94
N LYS A 201 -5.60 12.09 -9.01
CA LYS A 201 -6.46 12.35 -7.84
C LYS A 201 -5.82 13.35 -6.89
N MET A 202 -4.53 13.19 -6.56
CA MET A 202 -3.82 14.14 -5.70
C MET A 202 -3.69 15.53 -6.35
N GLY A 203 -3.59 15.61 -7.68
CA GLY A 203 -3.64 16.86 -8.43
C GLY A 203 -5.02 17.52 -8.38
N GLN A 204 -6.09 16.76 -8.62
CA GLN A 204 -7.48 17.24 -8.59
C GLN A 204 -7.92 17.72 -7.21
N LEU A 205 -7.46 17.06 -6.14
CA LEU A 205 -7.69 17.47 -4.76
C LEU A 205 -6.77 18.62 -4.31
N GLY A 206 -5.91 19.15 -5.19
CA GLY A 206 -4.99 20.24 -4.85
C GLY A 206 -3.85 19.85 -3.91
N VAL A 207 -3.67 18.56 -3.61
CA VAL A 207 -2.69 18.04 -2.65
C VAL A 207 -1.26 18.22 -3.17
N LEU A 208 -1.02 18.05 -4.47
CA LEU A 208 0.34 18.13 -5.04
C LEU A 208 0.86 19.56 -5.21
N ASN A 209 -0.03 20.57 -5.21
CA ASN A 209 0.30 21.95 -5.55
C ASN A 209 -0.03 22.96 -4.43
N ASN A 210 -0.18 22.50 -3.19
CA ASN A 210 -0.46 23.37 -2.06
C ASN A 210 0.80 24.16 -1.62
N PRO A 211 0.70 25.46 -1.32
CA PRO A 211 1.83 26.24 -0.82
C PRO A 211 2.21 25.95 0.63
N ASN A 212 1.29 25.43 1.44
CA ASN A 212 1.46 25.30 2.90
C ASN A 212 2.14 24.00 3.35
N TYR A 213 2.23 23.01 2.45
CA TYR A 213 2.90 21.75 2.73
C TYR A 213 3.50 21.14 1.45
N LYS A 214 4.30 20.09 1.62
CA LYS A 214 4.90 19.33 0.53
C LYS A 214 4.70 17.83 0.73
N ILE A 215 4.53 17.12 -0.37
CA ILE A 215 4.47 15.66 -0.39
C ILE A 215 5.86 15.13 -0.77
N THR A 216 6.46 14.35 0.11
CA THR A 216 7.82 13.82 -0.03
C THR A 216 7.91 12.83 -1.20
N ALA A 217 6.99 11.86 -1.24
CA ALA A 217 6.93 10.85 -2.30
C ALA A 217 5.51 10.33 -2.52
N LEU A 218 5.29 9.76 -3.71
CA LEU A 218 4.09 9.02 -4.07
C LEU A 218 4.48 7.55 -4.27
N LEU A 219 3.67 6.64 -3.72
CA LEU A 219 3.82 5.20 -3.89
C LEU A 219 2.50 4.64 -4.41
N ASP A 220 2.60 3.63 -5.26
CA ASP A 220 1.47 3.03 -5.95
C ASP A 220 1.41 1.51 -5.69
N HIS A 221 0.50 0.81 -6.37
CA HIS A 221 0.36 -0.64 -6.22
C HIS A 221 1.64 -1.42 -6.57
N LEU A 222 2.55 -0.87 -7.37
CA LEU A 222 3.82 -1.53 -7.69
C LEU A 222 4.81 -1.52 -6.52
N ALA A 223 4.55 -0.79 -5.45
CA ALA A 223 5.30 -0.85 -4.20
C ALA A 223 4.77 -1.94 -3.24
N MET A 224 3.53 -2.40 -3.42
CA MET A 224 2.88 -3.38 -2.53
C MET A 224 3.42 -4.79 -2.72
N ILE A 225 3.40 -5.62 -1.67
CA ILE A 225 3.75 -7.04 -1.75
C ILE A 225 2.52 -7.91 -1.49
N THR A 226 2.56 -9.11 -2.07
CA THR A 226 1.55 -10.14 -1.84
C THR A 226 1.99 -11.05 -0.68
N VAL A 227 1.26 -11.01 0.43
CA VAL A 227 1.53 -11.81 1.63
C VAL A 227 0.62 -13.04 1.70
N GLN A 228 1.11 -14.09 2.35
CA GLN A 228 0.35 -15.30 2.64
C GLN A 228 -0.02 -15.36 4.12
N SER A 229 -1.29 -15.68 4.40
CA SER A 229 -1.85 -16.01 5.72
C SER A 229 -2.47 -17.39 5.66
N ASP A 230 -2.25 -18.20 6.70
CA ASP A 230 -2.82 -19.55 6.80
C ASP A 230 -4.35 -19.52 6.97
N SER A 231 -4.90 -18.49 7.62
CA SER A 231 -6.33 -18.33 7.87
C SER A 231 -7.10 -17.65 6.74
N ARG A 232 -6.43 -16.83 5.93
CA ARG A 232 -7.10 -15.93 4.97
C ARG A 232 -6.61 -16.05 3.53
N GLY A 233 -5.66 -16.94 3.29
CA GLY A 233 -5.04 -17.07 1.98
C GLY A 233 -4.15 -15.88 1.66
N ILE A 234 -4.17 -15.45 0.40
CA ILE A 234 -3.18 -14.52 -0.14
C ILE A 234 -3.83 -13.17 -0.44
N PHE A 235 -3.17 -12.08 -0.02
CA PHE A 235 -3.63 -10.72 -0.26
C PHE A 235 -2.46 -9.73 -0.33
N ASP A 236 -2.72 -8.52 -0.83
CA ASP A 236 -1.71 -7.47 -0.96
C ASP A 236 -1.67 -6.55 0.27
N CYS A 237 -0.47 -6.08 0.63
CA CYS A 237 -0.28 -5.07 1.66
C CYS A 237 0.78 -4.03 1.26
N LYS A 238 0.87 -2.95 2.04
CA LYS A 238 1.79 -1.80 1.92
C LYS A 238 2.89 -1.90 3.00
N PRO A 239 4.00 -2.60 2.74
CA PRO A 239 5.03 -2.83 3.76
C PRO A 239 5.89 -1.58 3.97
N LEU A 240 5.73 -0.90 5.12
CA LEU A 240 6.53 0.29 5.46
C LEU A 240 8.05 0.02 5.49
N GLY A 241 8.46 -1.23 5.69
CA GLY A 241 9.86 -1.65 5.56
C GLY A 241 10.47 -1.32 4.20
N LEU A 242 9.66 -1.14 3.14
CA LEU A 242 10.13 -0.65 1.84
C LEU A 242 10.71 0.77 1.96
N ILE A 243 9.98 1.65 2.65
CA ILE A 243 10.36 3.05 2.85
C ILE A 243 11.56 3.11 3.80
N TRP A 244 11.53 2.37 4.90
CA TRP A 244 12.62 2.34 5.88
C TRP A 244 13.94 1.84 5.29
N ALA A 245 13.89 0.91 4.35
CA ALA A 245 15.09 0.43 3.67
C ALA A 245 15.68 1.45 2.68
N HIS A 246 14.85 2.31 2.08
CA HIS A 246 15.29 3.35 1.15
C HIS A 246 15.77 4.63 1.85
N PHE A 247 15.23 4.93 3.04
CA PHE A 247 15.55 6.14 3.81
C PHE A 247 15.85 5.81 5.29
N PRO A 248 16.77 4.88 5.60
CA PRO A 248 17.03 4.41 6.96
C PRO A 248 17.58 5.49 7.89
N GLU A 249 18.18 6.54 7.35
CA GLU A 249 18.70 7.69 8.08
C GLU A 249 17.58 8.62 8.57
N PHE A 250 16.40 8.59 7.95
CA PHE A 250 15.26 9.43 8.31
C PHE A 250 14.17 8.66 9.05
N TYR A 251 13.83 7.44 8.58
CA TYR A 251 12.60 6.77 9.00
C TYR A 251 12.80 5.32 9.44
N SER A 252 12.05 4.95 10.47
CA SER A 252 11.97 3.59 11.00
C SER A 252 10.59 3.35 11.62
N SER A 253 10.38 2.17 12.17
CA SER A 253 9.17 1.84 12.95
C SER A 253 8.97 2.74 14.18
N LYS A 254 10.00 3.47 14.63
CA LYS A 254 9.91 4.33 15.83
C LYS A 254 9.30 5.69 15.56
N ASN A 255 9.33 6.17 14.32
CA ASN A 255 8.90 7.52 13.97
C ASN A 255 7.97 7.55 12.75
N THR A 256 7.41 6.41 12.36
CA THR A 256 6.48 6.32 11.24
C THR A 256 5.08 5.96 11.72
N ILE A 257 4.06 6.61 11.18
CA ILE A 257 2.66 6.22 11.34
C ILE A 257 1.96 6.23 9.97
N MET A 258 1.06 5.27 9.75
CA MET A 258 0.33 5.08 8.51
C MET A 258 -1.18 5.11 8.76
N PHE A 259 -1.91 5.94 8.02
CA PHE A 259 -3.38 5.97 8.04
C PHE A 259 -3.94 5.30 6.80
N ASP A 260 -4.80 4.32 7.04
CA ASP A 260 -5.44 3.52 5.99
C ASP A 260 -6.75 2.98 6.57
N ASP A 261 -7.83 2.98 5.79
CA ASP A 261 -9.13 2.48 6.26
C ASP A 261 -9.14 0.93 6.35
N LEU A 262 -8.16 0.27 5.75
CA LEU A 262 -8.06 -1.18 5.67
C LEU A 262 -6.87 -1.71 6.47
N ARG A 263 -7.16 -2.34 7.61
CA ARG A 263 -6.14 -2.88 8.53
C ARG A 263 -5.14 -3.83 7.87
N ARG A 264 -5.59 -4.63 6.89
CA ARG A 264 -4.71 -5.55 6.15
C ARG A 264 -3.57 -4.85 5.40
N ASN A 265 -3.74 -3.59 5.01
CA ASN A 265 -2.73 -2.87 4.24
C ASN A 265 -1.45 -2.66 5.04
N PHE A 266 -1.51 -2.64 6.37
CA PHE A 266 -0.34 -2.50 7.23
C PHE A 266 -0.03 -3.77 8.04
N VAL A 267 -0.43 -4.96 7.55
CA VAL A 267 -0.21 -6.23 8.26
C VAL A 267 1.27 -6.57 8.50
N MET A 268 2.17 -6.11 7.63
CA MET A 268 3.64 -6.26 7.80
C MET A 268 4.24 -5.26 8.80
N ASN A 269 3.44 -4.31 9.29
CA ASN A 269 3.84 -3.26 10.23
C ASN A 269 2.64 -2.84 11.11
N PRO A 270 2.05 -3.79 11.87
CA PRO A 270 0.76 -3.59 12.54
C PRO A 270 0.82 -2.52 13.63
N GLN A 271 1.99 -2.34 14.25
CA GLN A 271 2.24 -1.32 15.29
C GLN A 271 2.32 0.11 14.72
N ASN A 272 2.50 0.28 13.42
CA ASN A 272 2.63 1.59 12.77
C ASN A 272 1.37 2.03 12.04
N GLY A 273 0.33 1.18 11.98
CA GLY A 273 -0.93 1.49 11.31
C GLY A 273 -1.99 1.99 12.27
N LEU A 274 -2.74 2.99 11.84
CA LEU A 274 -3.97 3.45 12.46
C LEU A 274 -5.11 3.26 11.46
N THR A 275 -6.11 2.46 11.84
CA THR A 275 -7.32 2.29 11.03
C THR A 275 -8.18 3.55 11.14
N ILE A 276 -8.17 4.37 10.08
CA ILE A 276 -9.01 5.57 10.01
C ILE A 276 -10.45 5.18 9.65
N LYS A 277 -11.45 5.89 10.20
CA LYS A 277 -12.82 5.68 9.76
C LYS A 277 -12.97 6.02 8.27
N PRO A 278 -13.55 5.15 7.43
CA PRO A 278 -13.68 5.41 6.00
C PRO A 278 -14.66 6.57 5.74
N PHE A 279 -14.24 7.51 4.89
CA PHE A 279 -15.06 8.62 4.42
C PHE A 279 -15.89 8.23 3.20
N LYS A 280 -17.10 7.74 3.45
CA LYS A 280 -18.06 7.31 2.41
C LYS A 280 -19.21 8.31 2.27
N ARG A 281 -19.85 8.33 1.09
CA ARG A 281 -21.08 9.10 0.80
C ARG A 281 -20.94 10.59 1.12
N ALA A 282 -19.92 11.23 0.54
CA ALA A 282 -19.55 12.61 0.82
C ALA A 282 -20.75 13.58 0.83
N HIS A 283 -21.71 13.42 -0.08
CA HIS A 283 -22.93 14.23 -0.15
C HIS A 283 -23.76 14.27 1.16
N SER A 284 -23.64 13.24 2.01
CA SER A 284 -24.40 13.12 3.26
C SER A 284 -23.54 13.19 4.52
N SER A 285 -22.28 12.78 4.45
CA SER A 285 -21.40 12.68 5.62
C SER A 285 -20.51 13.90 5.83
N ARG A 286 -20.25 14.69 4.77
CA ARG A 286 -19.24 15.76 4.75
C ARG A 286 -19.45 16.83 5.81
N GLU A 287 -20.68 17.22 6.13
CA GLU A 287 -20.92 18.25 7.15
C GLU A 287 -20.62 17.76 8.58
N SER A 288 -20.66 16.44 8.80
CA SER A 288 -20.50 15.81 10.11
C SER A 288 -19.13 15.15 10.33
N ASP A 289 -18.35 14.91 9.28
CA ASP A 289 -17.03 14.26 9.39
C ASP A 289 -16.01 15.24 9.98
N GLN A 290 -15.46 14.86 11.13
CA GLN A 290 -14.44 15.60 11.89
C GLN A 290 -13.21 14.73 12.11
N GLU A 291 -13.05 13.64 11.35
CA GLU A 291 -12.04 12.62 11.65
C GLU A 291 -10.63 13.19 11.47
N LEU A 292 -10.39 13.94 10.38
CA LEU A 292 -9.09 14.58 10.13
C LEU A 292 -8.75 15.67 11.14
N VAL A 293 -9.76 16.32 11.74
CA VAL A 293 -9.53 17.29 12.83
C VAL A 293 -8.99 16.57 14.05
N ARG A 294 -9.66 15.50 14.49
CA ARG A 294 -9.24 14.71 15.65
C ARG A 294 -7.89 14.02 15.42
N LEU A 295 -7.63 13.55 14.20
CA LEU A 295 -6.34 12.97 13.84
C LEU A 295 -5.23 14.03 13.78
N THR A 296 -5.55 15.28 13.45
CA THR A 296 -4.59 16.39 13.57
C THR A 296 -4.14 16.54 15.03
N GLU A 297 -5.10 16.62 15.96
CA GLU A 297 -4.81 16.71 17.40
C GLU A 297 -3.96 15.53 17.86
N TYR A 298 -4.31 14.32 17.45
CA TYR A 298 -3.56 13.12 17.79
C TYR A 298 -2.12 13.14 17.26
N LEU A 299 -1.92 13.48 15.98
CA LEU A 299 -0.58 13.55 15.38
C LEU A 299 0.30 14.58 16.07
N LEU A 300 -0.23 15.78 16.35
CA LEU A 300 0.52 16.81 17.04
C LEU A 300 0.88 16.38 18.47
N ALA A 301 -0.03 15.71 19.18
CA ALA A 301 0.22 15.23 20.54
C ALA A 301 1.30 14.14 20.60
N ILE A 302 1.40 13.26 19.60
CA ILE A 302 2.41 12.19 19.57
C ILE A 302 3.72 12.61 18.89
N ALA A 303 3.75 13.72 18.15
CA ALA A 303 4.95 14.24 17.50
C ALA A 303 6.08 14.55 18.51
N GLU A 304 5.70 14.89 19.74
CA GLU A 304 6.57 15.17 20.87
C GLU A 304 7.26 13.94 21.47
N LEU A 305 6.88 12.72 21.06
CA LEU A 305 7.45 11.48 21.55
C LEU A 305 8.65 11.04 20.70
N ASP A 306 9.73 10.61 21.33
CA ASP A 306 10.90 10.09 20.59
C ASP A 306 10.60 8.76 19.88
N ASP A 307 9.72 7.95 20.47
CA ASP A 307 9.39 6.61 19.97
C ASP A 307 7.87 6.35 20.00
N LEU A 308 7.29 6.17 18.81
CA LEU A 308 5.87 5.89 18.59
C LEU A 308 5.51 4.40 18.80
N SER A 309 6.50 3.50 18.86
CA SER A 309 6.25 2.05 18.92
C SER A 309 5.55 1.58 20.20
N THR A 310 5.47 2.44 21.21
CA THR A 310 4.80 2.15 22.49
C THR A 310 3.31 2.54 22.51
N LEU A 311 2.81 3.14 21.43
CA LEU A 311 1.45 3.66 21.35
C LEU A 311 0.46 2.56 20.94
N ASP A 312 -0.73 2.55 21.53
CA ASP A 312 -1.83 1.74 21.02
C ASP A 312 -2.70 2.61 20.11
N HIS A 313 -2.43 2.57 18.80
CA HIS A 313 -3.17 3.35 17.81
C HIS A 313 -4.65 2.93 17.69
N SER A 314 -5.06 1.76 18.21
CA SER A 314 -6.49 1.40 18.24
C SER A 314 -7.30 2.26 19.22
N LYS A 315 -6.63 2.90 20.18
CA LYS A 315 -7.22 3.76 21.22
C LYS A 315 -6.86 5.23 21.04
N TRP A 316 -6.47 5.64 19.83
CA TRP A 316 -6.03 7.00 19.55
C TRP A 316 -7.04 8.08 19.97
N GLN A 317 -8.36 7.79 19.88
CA GLN A 317 -9.43 8.70 20.28
C GLN A 317 -9.47 9.00 21.79
N TYR A 318 -8.86 8.14 22.62
CA TYR A 318 -8.76 8.30 24.07
C TYR A 318 -7.40 8.86 24.50
N PHE A 319 -6.54 9.19 23.54
CA PHE A 319 -5.21 9.69 23.84
C PHE A 319 -5.30 11.13 24.36
N ASN A 320 -5.05 11.29 25.66
CA ASN A 320 -4.97 12.61 26.32
C ASN A 320 -3.51 12.99 26.55
N GLU A 321 -3.13 14.22 26.14
CA GLU A 321 -1.80 14.80 26.33
C GLU A 321 -1.31 14.78 27.78
N ASP A 322 -2.22 14.84 28.75
CA ASP A 322 -1.89 14.81 30.19
C ASP A 322 -1.17 13.51 30.61
N GLY A 323 -1.38 12.41 29.90
CA GLY A 323 -0.68 11.15 30.11
C GLY A 323 0.78 11.19 29.66
N VAL A 324 1.08 11.96 28.60
CA VAL A 324 2.43 12.13 28.04
C VAL A 324 3.32 12.92 28.99
N LYS A 325 2.80 14.02 29.57
CA LYS A 325 3.52 14.82 30.56
C LYS A 325 3.91 14.01 31.80
N ARG A 326 3.07 13.08 32.24
CA ARG A 326 3.38 12.18 33.37
C ARG A 326 4.45 11.14 33.04
N ARG A 327 4.49 10.61 31.81
CA ARG A 327 5.52 9.66 31.36
C ARG A 327 6.89 10.31 31.13
N ARG A 328 6.94 11.62 30.84
CA ARG A 328 8.21 12.40 30.75
C ARG A 328 8.89 12.61 32.11
N HIS A 329 8.18 12.44 33.22
CA HIS A 329 8.70 12.66 34.59
C HIS A 329 8.90 11.35 35.39
N ALA A 330 8.73 10.19 34.75
CA ALA A 330 8.85 8.88 35.38
C ALA A 330 10.16 8.18 34.97
#